data_AF-A0A0Q8XUU9-F1
#
_entry.id   AF-A0A0Q8XUU9-F1
#
_cell.length_a   1.000
_cell.length_b   1.000
_cell.length_c   1.000
_cell.angle_alpha   90.00
_cell.angle_beta   90.00
_cell.angle_gamma   90.00
#
_symmetry.space_group_name_H-M   'P 1'
#
loop_
_entity.id
_entity.type
_entity.pdbx_description
1 polymer ?
#
loop_
_entity_poly.entity_id
_entity_poly.type
_entity_poly.pdbx_seq_one_letter_code
_entity_poly.pdbx_strand_id
1 'polypeptide(L)' 'MNTVPPGTLRVCFDFSGIGSIGPAFADEIFFIYARQNASTEIAWEGAEMHVKNHILWAVSRAKQYQPAPV' A
#
# COMPACT_ATOMS: atom_id res chain seq x y z
N MET A 1 -10.98 5.79 -15.36
CA MET A 1 -10.67 6.35 -14.03
C MET A 1 -11.12 5.34 -13.00
N ASN A 2 -10.20 4.72 -12.26
CA ASN A 2 -10.57 3.84 -11.15
C ASN A 2 -11.21 4.72 -10.06
N THR A 3 -12.53 4.66 -9.95
CA THR A 3 -13.28 5.40 -8.94
C THR A 3 -13.10 4.68 -7.60
N VAL A 4 -12.39 5.33 -6.69
CA VAL A 4 -12.23 4.87 -5.32
C VAL A 4 -13.62 4.83 -4.66
N PRO A 5 -14.06 3.70 -4.07
CA PRO A 5 -15.38 3.63 -3.45
C PRO A 5 -15.56 4.71 -2.37
N PRO A 6 -16.76 5.29 -2.22
CA PRO A 6 -17.06 6.24 -1.14
C PRO A 6 -16.71 5.64 0.23
N GLY A 7 -15.98 6.38 1.07
CA GLY A 7 -15.49 5.90 2.37
C GLY A 7 -14.14 5.18 2.34
N THR A 8 -13.51 5.06 1.17
CA THR A 8 -12.14 4.51 1.06
C THR A 8 -11.11 5.58 1.44
N LEU A 9 -10.29 5.29 2.44
CA LEU A 9 -9.12 6.10 2.76
C LEU A 9 -8.06 5.90 1.66
N ARG A 10 -7.60 6.97 1.04
CA ARG A 10 -6.43 6.91 0.15
C ARG A 10 -5.20 7.40 0.90
N VAL A 11 -4.16 6.57 0.94
CA VAL A 11 -2.83 6.93 1.45
C VAL A 11 -1.87 6.99 0.27
N CYS A 12 -1.22 8.13 0.07
CA CYS A 12 -0.24 8.31 -1.00
C CYS A 12 1.16 8.48 -0.42
N PHE A 13 2.13 7.76 -0.97
CA PHE A 13 3.55 7.87 -0.61
C PHE A 13 4.35 8.47 -1.77
N ASP A 14 5.08 9.55 -1.52
CA ASP A 14 6.05 10.10 -2.46
C ASP A 14 7.43 9.45 -2.23
N PHE A 15 7.93 8.76 -3.25
CA PHE A 15 9.23 8.09 -3.24
C PHE A 15 10.27 8.82 -4.09
N SER A 16 10.04 10.07 -4.46
CA SER A 16 11.01 10.87 -5.20
C SER A 16 12.35 10.92 -4.45
N GLY A 17 13.41 10.46 -5.10
CA GLY A 17 14.76 10.42 -4.51
C GLY A 17 15.04 9.23 -3.58
N ILE A 18 14.11 8.27 -3.45
CA ILE A 18 14.31 7.07 -2.65
C ILE A 18 14.93 5.95 -3.50
N GLY A 19 16.20 5.65 -3.22
CA GLY A 19 16.96 4.62 -3.92
C GLY A 19 16.71 3.19 -3.44
N SER A 20 16.12 2.96 -2.27
CA SER A 20 15.76 1.62 -1.78
C SER A 20 14.76 1.68 -0.62
N ILE A 21 14.01 0.60 -0.42
CA ILE A 21 13.10 0.41 0.72
C ILE A 21 13.34 -0.96 1.36
N GLY A 22 13.27 -1.02 2.68
CA GLY A 22 13.52 -2.23 3.47
C GLY A 22 12.25 -2.88 4.02
N PRO A 23 12.39 -3.98 4.79
CA PRO A 23 11.25 -4.73 5.34
C PRO A 23 10.32 -3.90 6.23
N ALA A 24 10.87 -2.94 6.98
CA ALA A 24 10.09 -2.04 7.83
C ALA A 24 9.01 -1.25 7.06
N PHE A 25 9.24 -0.97 5.78
CA PHE A 25 8.24 -0.32 4.93
C PHE A 25 7.06 -1.25 4.62
N ALA A 26 7.32 -2.55 4.45
CA ALA A 26 6.25 -3.52 4.27
C ALA A 26 5.38 -3.59 5.54
N ASP A 27 5.99 -3.62 6.73
CA ASP A 27 5.29 -3.64 8.02
C ASP A 27 4.35 -2.43 8.20
N GLU A 28 4.78 -1.25 7.76
CA GLU A 28 3.94 -0.04 7.77
C GLU A 28 2.71 -0.20 6.86
N ILE A 29 2.88 -0.78 5.67
CA ILE A 29 1.75 -1.09 4.77
C ILE A 29 0.78 -2.08 5.45
N PHE A 30 1.28 -3.14 6.10
CA PHE A 30 0.44 -4.07 6.85
C PHE A 30 -0.32 -3.36 7.97
N PHE A 31 0.34 -2.48 8.71
CA PHE A 31 -0.26 -1.73 9.80
C PHE A 31 -1.39 -0.82 9.33
N ILE A 32 -1.19 -0.10 8.21
CA ILE A 32 -2.23 0.74 7.60
C ILE A 32 -3.44 -0.12 7.22
N TYR A 33 -3.22 -1.24 6.54
CA TYR A 33 -4.31 -2.15 6.15
C TYR A 33 -5.03 -2.79 7.35
N ALA A 34 -4.29 -3.18 8.39
CA ALA A 34 -4.85 -3.77 9.61
C ALA A 34 -5.67 -2.76 10.43
N ARG A 35 -5.31 -1.47 10.41
CA ARG A 35 -6.05 -0.42 11.13
C ARG A 35 -7.32 0.05 10.42
N GLN A 36 -7.39 -0.10 9.10
CA GLN A 36 -8.39 0.60 8.28
C GLN A 36 -9.35 -0.33 7.53
N ASN A 37 -9.48 -1.62 7.92
CA ASN A 37 -10.49 -2.59 7.43
C ASN A 37 -10.83 -2.45 5.92
N ALA A 38 -10.11 -3.14 5.03
CA ALA A 38 -10.36 -3.32 3.58
C ALA A 38 -10.53 -2.06 2.68
N SER A 39 -10.97 -0.93 3.21
CA SER A 39 -11.32 0.31 2.52
C SER A 39 -10.13 1.27 2.49
N THR A 40 -8.93 0.76 2.23
CA THR A 40 -7.75 1.60 2.04
C THR A 40 -7.09 1.34 0.69
N GLU A 41 -6.91 2.42 -0.07
CA GLU A 41 -6.12 2.43 -1.28
C GLU A 41 -4.74 2.99 -0.97
N ILE A 42 -3.70 2.23 -1.32
CA ILE A 42 -2.31 2.70 -1.27
C ILE A 42 -1.91 3.15 -2.67
N ALA A 43 -1.49 4.41 -2.79
CA ALA A 43 -0.95 5.01 -4.00
C ALA A 43 0.52 5.42 -3.78
N TRP A 44 1.28 5.54 -4.87
CA TRP A 44 2.69 5.93 -4.82
C TRP A 44 3.12 6.73 -6.05
N GLU A 45 4.02 7.68 -5.85
CA GLU A 45 4.59 8.56 -6.87
C GLU A 45 6.12 8.56 -6.81
N GLY A 46 6.79 8.96 -7.91
CA GLY A 46 8.25 9.15 -7.94
C GLY A 46 9.11 7.88 -7.77
N ALA A 47 8.52 6.71 -7.52
CA ALA A 47 9.26 5.49 -7.22
C ALA A 47 10.03 4.93 -8.42
N GLU A 48 11.30 4.57 -8.19
CA GLU A 48 12.09 3.73 -9.09
C GLU A 48 11.49 2.32 -9.22
N MET A 49 11.81 1.61 -10.32
CA MET A 49 11.12 0.36 -10.67
C MET A 49 11.26 -0.74 -9.59
N HIS A 50 12.42 -0.88 -8.96
CA HIS A 50 12.62 -1.88 -7.90
C HIS A 50 11.92 -1.51 -6.60
N VAL A 51 11.77 -0.22 -6.31
CA VAL A 51 10.96 0.29 -5.19
C VAL A 51 9.48 -0.02 -5.45
N LYS A 52 8.99 0.23 -6.68
CA LYS A 52 7.62 -0.15 -7.10
C LYS A 52 7.35 -1.63 -6.92
N ASN A 53 8.28 -2.51 -7.31
CA ASN A 53 8.12 -3.95 -7.16
C ASN A 53 8.02 -4.38 -5.69
N HIS A 54 8.81 -3.77 -4.81
CA HIS A 54 8.70 -4.03 -3.36
C HIS A 54 7.39 -3.54 -2.77
N ILE A 55 6.91 -2.35 -3.16
CA ILE A 55 5.61 -1.82 -2.73
C ILE A 55 4.48 -2.76 -3.17
N LEU A 56 4.48 -3.17 -4.43
CA LEU A 56 3.47 -4.08 -4.98
C LEU A 56 3.45 -5.44 -4.27
N TRP A 57 4.63 -5.99 -3.96
CA TRP A 57 4.74 -7.22 -3.17
C TRP A 57 4.16 -7.04 -1.76
N ALA A 58 4.51 -5.95 -1.08
CA ALA A 58 4.02 -5.65 0.27
C ALA A 58 2.49 -5.46 0.28
N VAL A 59 1.93 -4.70 -0.66
CA VAL A 59 0.47 -4.52 -0.80
C VAL A 59 -0.24 -5.84 -1.11
N SER A 60 0.29 -6.64 -2.04
CA SER A 60 -0.27 -7.95 -2.39
C SER A 60 -0.34 -8.87 -1.17
N ARG A 61 0.75 -8.93 -0.40
CA ARG A 61 0.84 -9.72 0.82
C ARG A 61 -0.08 -9.18 1.91
N ALA A 62 -0.20 -7.86 2.09
CA ALA A 62 -1.12 -7.25 3.06
C ALA A 62 -2.59 -7.57 2.77
N LYS A 63 -2.99 -7.62 1.49
CA LYS A 63 -4.35 -8.01 1.10
C LYS A 63 -4.70 -9.46 1.43
N GLN A 64 -3.73 -10.37 1.46
CA GLN A 64 -3.95 -11.78 1.82
C GLN A 64 -4.35 -11.97 3.30
N TYR A 65 -4.00 -11.02 4.17
CA TYR A 65 -4.36 -11.08 5.59
C TYR A 65 -5.65 -10.33 5.93
N GLN A 66 -6.34 -9.75 4.93
CA GLN A 66 -7.64 -9.16 5.17
C GLN A 66 -8.66 -10.27 5.42
N PRO A 67 -9.47 -10.18 6.50
CA PRO A 67 -10.60 -11.08 6.65
C PRO A 67 -11.52 -10.94 5.44
N ALA A 68 -12.09 -12.05 4.97
CA ALA A 68 -13.05 -12.03 3.88
C ALA A 68 -14.17 -11.02 4.19
N PRO A 69 -14.65 -10.25 3.20
CA PRO A 69 -15.81 -9.39 3.41
C PRO A 69 -16.96 -10.24 3.91
N VAL A 70 -17.51 -9.90 5.08
CA VAL A 70 -18.70 -10.55 5.66
C VAL A 70 -19.95 -10.01 4.98
#